data_AF-A0AAU5VL88-F1
#
_entry.id   AF-A0AAU5VL88-F1
#
_cell.length_a   1.000
_cell.length_b   1.000
_cell.length_c   1.000
_cell.angle_alpha   90.00
_cell.angle_beta   90.00
_cell.angle_gamma   90.00
#
_symmetry.space_group_name_H-M   'P 1'
#
loop_
_entity.id
_entity.type
_entity.pdbx_description
1 polymer ?
#
loop_
_entity_poly.entity_id
_entity_poly.type
_entity_poly.pdbx_seq_one_letter_code
_entity_poly.pdbx_strand_id
1 'polypeptide(L)'
;MLSATGAASAADPPGATARLSAAVDLTEGQKITVTGEGFRGGLTSVAVGLCKKGYTGNTDCDLAGGAVLVNIGGSGRLPRVTLTAHARFAGIDCRDVPCVVGISPLPTGTPAALRPANTVDIPVGFRGGTPRGESSGVGRAVTATTPGGTVASSGSRWRGPSTLLWGASTALAALCAGAALISLRRVRHDGGTPLPDTGGTS
;
A
#
# COMPACT_ATOMS: atom_id res chain seq x y z
N MET A 1 -43.86 19.57 7.33
CA MET A 1 -43.21 18.33 6.84
C MET A 1 -41.94 18.75 6.12
N LEU A 2 -40.77 18.61 6.76
CA LEU A 2 -39.48 18.91 6.13
C LEU A 2 -39.01 17.67 5.39
N SER A 3 -39.01 17.71 4.06
CA SER A 3 -38.41 16.68 3.23
C SER A 3 -36.90 16.89 3.19
N ALA A 4 -36.13 15.98 3.79
CA ALA A 4 -34.68 15.93 3.66
C ALA A 4 -34.30 15.22 2.35
N THR A 5 -33.84 15.98 1.37
CA THR A 5 -33.31 15.44 0.11
C THR A 5 -31.91 14.88 0.38
N GLY A 6 -31.78 13.57 0.52
CA GLY A 6 -30.49 12.89 0.62
C GLY A 6 -29.74 12.99 -0.70
N ALA A 7 -28.63 13.74 -0.73
CA ALA A 7 -27.72 13.75 -1.86
C ALA A 7 -27.04 12.38 -1.98
N ALA A 8 -27.37 11.64 -3.03
CA ALA A 8 -26.66 10.42 -3.40
C ALA A 8 -25.19 10.79 -3.67
N SER A 9 -24.29 10.33 -2.81
CA SER A 9 -22.85 10.47 -3.04
C SER A 9 -22.50 9.70 -4.31
N ALA A 10 -22.06 10.41 -5.35
CA ALA A 10 -21.50 9.79 -6.54
C ALA A 10 -20.32 8.91 -6.09
N ALA A 11 -20.39 7.61 -6.38
CA ALA A 11 -19.31 6.70 -6.11
C ALA A 11 -18.04 7.20 -6.81
N ASP A 12 -16.93 7.27 -6.08
CA ASP A 12 -15.65 7.62 -6.68
C ASP A 12 -15.38 6.72 -7.90
N PRO A 13 -14.94 7.29 -9.03
CA PRO A 13 -14.65 6.49 -10.21
C PRO A 13 -13.64 5.40 -9.85
N PRO A 14 -13.82 4.17 -10.36
CA PRO A 14 -12.89 3.08 -10.07
C PRO A 14 -11.48 3.50 -10.50
N GLY A 15 -10.50 3.34 -9.60
CA GLY A 15 -9.11 3.68 -9.87
C GLY A 15 -8.53 2.90 -11.06
N ALA A 16 -7.38 3.35 -11.55
CA ALA A 16 -6.73 2.74 -12.72
C ALA A 16 -6.50 1.23 -12.57
N THR A 17 -6.52 0.51 -13.68
CA THR A 17 -6.26 -0.93 -13.73
C THR A 17 -5.25 -1.24 -14.82
N ALA A 18 -4.43 -2.27 -14.58
CA ALA A 18 -3.48 -2.73 -15.57
C ALA A 18 -3.40 -4.25 -15.61
N ARG A 19 -2.95 -4.79 -16.74
CA ARG A 19 -2.78 -6.22 -16.97
C ARG A 19 -1.43 -6.50 -17.63
N LEU A 20 -0.79 -7.56 -17.17
CA LEU A 20 0.38 -8.16 -17.78
C LEU A 20 -0.02 -9.39 -18.60
N SER A 21 0.68 -9.65 -19.70
CA SER A 21 0.56 -10.91 -20.44
C SER A 21 1.07 -12.11 -19.64
N ALA A 22 2.01 -11.89 -18.71
CA ALA A 22 2.53 -12.88 -17.78
C ALA A 22 3.09 -12.16 -16.54
N ALA A 23 2.90 -12.76 -15.37
CA ALA A 23 3.40 -12.22 -14.10
C ALA A 23 4.02 -13.30 -13.19
N VAL A 24 3.93 -14.57 -13.56
CA VAL A 24 4.45 -15.70 -12.77
C VAL A 24 5.41 -16.52 -13.62
N ASP A 25 6.34 -17.21 -12.95
CA ASP A 25 7.35 -18.09 -13.56
C ASP A 25 8.10 -17.44 -14.73
N LEU A 26 8.33 -16.13 -14.62
CA LEU A 26 9.02 -15.35 -15.64
C LEU A 26 10.44 -15.89 -15.85
N THR A 27 10.87 -15.92 -17.10
CA THR A 27 12.23 -16.30 -17.48
C THR A 27 13.01 -15.08 -17.95
N GLU A 28 14.34 -15.17 -17.86
CA GLU A 28 15.24 -14.15 -18.38
C GLU A 28 14.96 -13.85 -19.86
N GLY A 29 14.92 -12.57 -20.24
CA GLY A 29 14.66 -12.12 -21.60
C GLY A 29 13.21 -12.23 -22.07
N GLN A 30 12.30 -12.75 -21.25
CA GLN A 30 10.89 -12.91 -21.62
C GLN A 30 10.24 -11.55 -21.89
N LYS A 31 9.48 -11.47 -22.99
CA LYS A 31 8.70 -10.26 -23.31
C LYS A 31 7.38 -10.25 -22.54
N ILE A 32 7.11 -9.15 -21.84
CA ILE A 32 5.87 -8.92 -21.09
C ILE A 32 5.16 -7.74 -21.72
N THR A 33 3.89 -7.94 -22.11
CA THR A 33 3.05 -6.83 -22.57
C THR A 33 2.26 -6.27 -21.41
N VAL A 34 2.28 -4.94 -21.27
CA VAL A 34 1.53 -4.17 -20.30
C VAL A 34 0.42 -3.42 -21.02
N THR A 35 -0.81 -3.55 -20.54
CA THR A 35 -1.97 -2.75 -20.95
C THR A 35 -2.70 -2.23 -19.73
N GLY A 36 -3.51 -1.18 -19.89
CA GLY A 36 -4.28 -0.63 -18.78
C GLY A 36 -5.29 0.42 -19.20
N GLU A 37 -6.19 0.73 -18.27
CA GLU A 37 -7.30 1.67 -18.45
C GLU A 37 -7.77 2.24 -17.11
N GLY A 38 -8.61 3.28 -17.15
CA GLY A 38 -9.09 3.98 -15.96
C GLY A 38 -8.06 4.94 -15.36
N PHE A 39 -6.95 5.21 -16.06
CA PHE A 39 -6.04 6.28 -15.70
C PHE A 39 -6.69 7.63 -15.97
N ARG A 40 -6.30 8.65 -15.21
CA ARG A 40 -6.69 10.02 -15.48
C ARG A 40 -6.13 10.44 -16.84
N GLY A 41 -7.00 10.89 -17.73
CA GLY A 41 -6.59 11.44 -19.02
C GLY A 41 -5.74 12.70 -18.87
N GLY A 42 -4.78 12.88 -19.78
CA GLY A 42 -3.89 14.04 -19.82
C GLY A 42 -2.67 13.94 -18.90
N LEU A 43 -2.46 12.81 -18.21
CA LEU A 43 -1.23 12.59 -17.46
C LEU A 43 -0.03 12.52 -18.42
N THR A 44 0.99 13.32 -18.14
CA THR A 44 2.27 13.28 -18.85
C THR A 44 3.31 12.55 -17.99
N SER A 45 4.24 11.85 -18.64
CA SER A 45 5.35 11.17 -17.96
C SER A 45 4.90 10.13 -16.91
N VAL A 46 4.07 9.18 -17.33
CA VAL A 46 3.76 7.97 -16.54
C VAL A 46 4.85 6.94 -16.78
N ALA A 47 5.59 6.60 -15.73
CA ALA A 47 6.61 5.56 -15.78
C ALA A 47 5.98 4.17 -15.81
N VAL A 48 6.48 3.29 -16.68
CA VAL A 48 6.12 1.88 -16.77
C VAL A 48 7.41 1.07 -16.79
N GLY A 49 7.60 0.17 -15.83
CA GLY A 49 8.83 -0.64 -15.78
C GLY A 49 8.79 -1.76 -14.75
N LEU A 50 9.72 -2.70 -14.89
CA LEU A 50 10.00 -3.69 -13.86
C LEU A 50 10.86 -3.04 -12.78
N CYS A 51 10.41 -3.08 -11.53
CA CYS A 51 11.08 -2.44 -10.41
C CYS A 51 11.06 -3.31 -9.17
N LYS A 52 12.00 -3.06 -8.26
CA LYS A 52 11.90 -3.55 -6.88
C LYS A 52 10.64 -2.99 -6.23
N LYS A 53 9.94 -3.80 -5.42
CA LYS A 53 8.78 -3.33 -4.68
C LYS A 53 9.15 -2.18 -3.74
N GLY A 54 8.33 -1.13 -3.72
CA GLY A 54 8.60 0.08 -2.93
C GLY A 54 9.68 0.98 -3.53
N TYR A 55 9.89 0.89 -4.85
CA TYR A 55 10.78 1.76 -5.61
C TYR A 55 10.55 3.24 -5.29
N THR A 56 11.65 3.98 -5.23
CA THR A 56 11.66 5.42 -4.93
C THR A 56 12.25 6.24 -6.06
N GLY A 57 12.97 5.59 -6.98
CA GLY A 57 13.58 6.22 -8.14
C GLY A 57 13.89 5.22 -9.24
N ASN A 58 14.52 5.72 -10.31
CA ASN A 58 14.88 4.93 -11.48
C ASN A 58 15.94 3.86 -11.20
N THR A 59 16.78 4.04 -10.17
CA THR A 59 17.79 3.05 -9.76
C THR A 59 17.18 1.77 -9.19
N ASP A 60 15.91 1.82 -8.78
CA ASP A 60 15.16 0.65 -8.32
C ASP A 60 14.48 -0.10 -9.47
N CYS A 61 14.68 0.32 -10.72
CA CYS A 61 14.00 -0.18 -11.89
C CYS A 61 14.95 -0.67 -12.99
N ASP A 62 14.49 -1.65 -13.76
CA ASP A 62 15.20 -2.23 -14.89
C ASP A 62 15.08 -1.33 -16.13
N LEU A 63 15.97 -0.35 -16.22
CA LEU A 63 16.03 0.55 -17.37
C LEU A 63 16.45 -0.18 -18.66
N ALA A 64 17.31 -1.20 -18.54
CA ALA A 64 17.75 -2.01 -19.68
C ALA A 64 16.63 -2.93 -20.20
N GLY A 65 15.69 -3.31 -19.33
CA GLY A 65 14.47 -4.07 -19.65
C GLY A 65 13.41 -3.28 -20.43
N GLY A 66 13.66 -2.01 -20.75
CA GLY A 66 12.74 -1.18 -21.52
C GLY A 66 11.74 -0.41 -20.67
N ALA A 67 12.09 -0.09 -19.41
CA ALA A 67 11.32 0.88 -18.64
C ALA A 67 11.21 2.21 -19.41
N VAL A 68 10.02 2.79 -19.43
CA VAL A 68 9.69 3.91 -20.33
C VAL A 68 8.73 4.89 -19.67
N LEU A 69 8.75 6.14 -20.15
CA LEU A 69 7.75 7.16 -19.83
C LEU A 69 6.73 7.24 -20.96
N VAL A 70 5.44 7.17 -20.62
CA VAL A 70 4.33 7.30 -21.57
C VAL A 70 3.39 8.42 -21.16
N ASN A 71 2.60 8.90 -22.12
CA ASN A 71 1.54 9.86 -21.86
C ASN A 71 0.18 9.16 -21.94
N ILE A 72 -0.74 9.53 -21.03
CA ILE A 72 -2.12 9.03 -21.03
C ILE A 72 -2.99 10.03 -21.79
N GLY A 73 -3.53 9.61 -22.92
CA GLY A 73 -4.47 10.41 -23.71
C GLY A 73 -5.80 10.63 -22.99
N GLY A 74 -6.70 11.41 -23.59
CA GLY A 74 -8.01 11.72 -23.00
C GLY A 74 -8.90 10.51 -22.70
N SER A 75 -8.62 9.35 -23.30
CA SER A 75 -9.35 8.10 -23.06
C SER A 75 -9.00 7.41 -21.74
N GLY A 76 -7.95 7.84 -21.04
CA GLY A 76 -7.50 7.19 -19.81
C GLY A 76 -6.90 5.79 -20.02
N ARG A 77 -6.57 5.44 -21.27
CA ARG A 77 -5.92 4.17 -21.63
C ARG A 77 -4.40 4.31 -21.60
N LEU A 78 -3.75 3.30 -21.03
CA LEU A 78 -2.30 3.15 -21.12
C LEU A 78 -1.94 2.69 -22.55
N PRO A 79 -0.99 3.34 -23.23
CA PRO A 79 -0.42 2.79 -24.45
C PRO A 79 0.11 1.38 -24.20
N ARG A 80 0.03 0.49 -25.20
CA ARG A 80 0.59 -0.86 -25.07
C ARG A 80 2.12 -0.73 -24.94
N VAL A 81 2.66 -1.22 -23.83
CA VAL A 81 4.12 -1.25 -23.57
C VAL A 81 4.61 -2.69 -23.57
N THR A 82 5.79 -2.94 -24.12
CA THR A 82 6.46 -4.24 -24.05
C THR A 82 7.76 -4.09 -23.27
N LEU A 83 7.87 -4.83 -22.17
CA LEU A 83 9.06 -4.92 -21.33
C LEU A 83 9.81 -6.23 -21.62
N THR A 84 11.10 -6.24 -21.35
CA THR A 84 11.95 -7.44 -21.31
C THR A 84 12.23 -7.76 -19.86
N ALA A 85 11.89 -8.97 -19.42
CA ALA A 85 12.08 -9.38 -18.04
C ALA A 85 13.54 -9.76 -17.79
N HIS A 86 14.26 -8.94 -17.03
CA HIS A 86 15.53 -9.35 -16.42
C HIS A 86 15.31 -9.68 -14.96
N ALA A 87 15.71 -10.87 -14.53
CA ALA A 87 15.62 -11.23 -13.12
C ALA A 87 16.60 -10.40 -12.27
N ARG A 88 17.65 -9.86 -12.89
CA ARG A 88 18.69 -9.07 -12.23
C ARG A 88 18.93 -7.74 -12.93
N PHE A 89 18.95 -6.67 -12.15
CA PHE A 89 19.27 -5.32 -12.63
C PHE A 89 19.70 -4.45 -11.46
N ALA A 90 20.61 -3.50 -11.66
CA ALA A 90 21.04 -2.54 -10.62
C ALA A 90 21.42 -3.18 -9.25
N GLY A 91 21.96 -4.40 -9.24
CA GLY A 91 22.28 -5.14 -8.02
C GLY A 91 21.08 -5.77 -7.28
N ILE A 92 19.88 -5.68 -7.85
CA ILE A 92 18.63 -6.30 -7.39
C ILE A 92 18.46 -7.65 -8.09
N ASP A 93 18.13 -8.71 -7.34
CA ASP A 93 17.71 -10.00 -7.88
C ASP A 93 16.24 -10.28 -7.49
N CYS A 94 15.34 -10.21 -8.46
CA CYS A 94 13.91 -10.45 -8.28
C CYS A 94 13.56 -11.92 -7.99
N ARG A 95 14.54 -12.83 -7.99
CA ARG A 95 14.36 -14.18 -7.43
C ARG A 95 14.44 -14.21 -5.91
N ASP A 96 15.06 -13.20 -5.30
CA ASP A 96 15.30 -13.13 -3.87
C ASP A 96 14.46 -12.04 -3.19
N VAL A 97 14.22 -10.93 -3.90
CA VAL A 97 13.42 -9.80 -3.38
C VAL A 97 12.15 -9.56 -4.17
N PRO A 98 11.06 -9.08 -3.55
CA PRO A 98 9.83 -8.79 -4.26
C PRO A 98 10.02 -7.70 -5.32
N CYS A 99 9.60 -8.00 -6.53
CA CYS A 99 9.55 -7.05 -7.65
C CYS A 99 8.13 -6.89 -8.19
N VAL A 100 7.89 -5.77 -8.86
CA VAL A 100 6.61 -5.40 -9.46
C VAL A 100 6.83 -4.85 -10.85
N VAL A 101 5.86 -4.99 -11.76
CA VAL A 101 5.72 -4.02 -12.84
C VAL A 101 4.97 -2.83 -12.27
N GLY A 102 5.68 -1.72 -12.09
CA GLY A 102 5.16 -0.46 -11.59
C GLY A 102 4.69 0.42 -12.73
N ILE A 103 3.52 1.04 -12.55
CA ILE A 103 2.96 2.06 -13.43
C ILE A 103 2.64 3.25 -12.56
N SER A 104 3.37 4.36 -12.66
CA SER A 104 3.16 5.52 -11.79
C SER A 104 3.48 6.85 -12.46
N PRO A 105 2.65 7.90 -12.29
CA PRO A 105 2.99 9.23 -12.74
C PRO A 105 4.17 9.82 -11.96
N LEU A 106 5.10 10.45 -12.66
CA LEU A 106 6.23 11.11 -12.00
C LEU A 106 5.78 12.27 -11.09
N PRO A 107 6.46 12.50 -9.95
CA PRO A 107 6.11 13.58 -9.02
C PRO A 107 6.16 14.98 -9.65
N THR A 108 7.07 15.20 -10.61
CA THR A 108 7.33 16.51 -11.23
C THR A 108 6.23 17.00 -12.16
N GLY A 109 5.28 16.14 -12.56
CA GLY A 109 4.20 16.48 -13.50
C GLY A 109 2.80 16.12 -13.02
N THR A 110 2.66 15.48 -11.85
CA THR A 110 1.37 15.01 -11.34
C THR A 110 1.19 15.39 -9.87
N PRO A 111 0.15 16.16 -9.52
CA PRO A 111 -0.20 16.47 -8.14
C PRO A 111 -0.28 15.23 -7.25
N ALA A 112 0.22 15.35 -6.00
CA ALA A 112 0.28 14.24 -5.07
C ALA A 112 -1.07 13.54 -4.86
N ALA A 113 -2.18 14.30 -4.85
CA ALA A 113 -3.54 13.78 -4.69
C ALA A 113 -3.99 12.83 -5.82
N LEU A 114 -3.38 12.92 -7.00
CA LEU A 114 -3.76 12.10 -8.16
C LEU A 114 -2.93 10.83 -8.28
N ARG A 115 -1.72 10.81 -7.72
CA ARG A 115 -0.80 9.69 -7.92
C ARG A 115 -1.35 8.36 -7.40
N PRO A 116 -1.99 8.26 -6.21
CA PRO A 116 -2.49 6.97 -5.70
C PRO A 116 -3.49 6.30 -6.65
N ALA A 117 -4.50 7.05 -7.12
CA ALA A 117 -5.53 6.55 -8.03
C ALA A 117 -5.01 6.22 -9.45
N ASN A 118 -3.77 6.61 -9.75
CA ASN A 118 -3.10 6.42 -11.04
C ASN A 118 -1.82 5.58 -10.93
N THR A 119 -1.54 4.99 -9.76
CA THR A 119 -0.38 4.13 -9.54
C THR A 119 -0.83 2.70 -9.41
N VAL A 120 -0.31 1.82 -10.25
CA VAL A 120 -0.61 0.39 -10.25
C VAL A 120 0.69 -0.38 -10.11
N ASP A 121 0.77 -1.25 -9.11
CA ASP A 121 1.88 -2.19 -8.94
C ASP A 121 1.36 -3.61 -9.12
N ILE A 122 1.97 -4.38 -10.04
CA ILE A 122 1.63 -5.79 -10.27
C ILE A 122 2.79 -6.65 -9.81
N PRO A 123 2.66 -7.44 -8.73
CA PRO A 123 3.69 -8.37 -8.29
C PRO A 123 4.09 -9.34 -9.39
N VAL A 124 5.41 -9.52 -9.58
CA VAL A 124 5.95 -10.51 -10.50
C VAL A 124 6.83 -11.54 -9.79
N GLY A 125 6.82 -12.76 -10.31
CA GLY A 125 7.66 -13.86 -9.81
C GLY A 125 8.46 -14.48 -10.95
N PHE A 126 9.76 -14.63 -10.73
CA PHE A 126 10.65 -15.32 -11.66
C PHE A 126 10.74 -16.80 -11.34
N ARG A 127 10.93 -17.62 -12.37
CA ARG A 127 11.12 -19.06 -12.23
C ARG A 127 12.31 -19.35 -11.30
N GLY A 128 12.08 -20.24 -10.34
CA GLY A 128 13.05 -20.62 -9.32
C GLY A 128 13.25 -19.58 -8.21
N GLY A 129 12.52 -18.47 -8.22
CA GLY A 129 12.54 -17.46 -7.17
C GLY A 129 11.59 -17.76 -6.01
N THR A 130 11.85 -17.12 -4.87
CA THR A 130 10.96 -17.19 -3.69
C THR A 130 9.78 -16.22 -3.75
N PRO A 131 9.91 -14.97 -4.27
CA PRO A 131 8.78 -14.08 -4.46
C PRO A 131 7.81 -14.65 -5.48
N ARG A 132 6.52 -14.66 -5.13
CA ARG A 132 5.46 -15.06 -6.04
C ARG A 132 4.95 -13.84 -6.79
N GLY A 133 4.61 -14.04 -8.06
CA GLY A 133 3.86 -13.06 -8.83
C GLY A 133 2.36 -13.15 -8.56
N GLU A 134 1.62 -12.18 -9.10
CA GLU A 134 0.16 -12.18 -9.09
C GLU A 134 -0.35 -13.03 -10.27
N SER A 135 -0.95 -14.19 -9.99
CA SER A 135 -1.33 -15.17 -11.02
C SER A 135 -2.35 -14.63 -12.03
N SER A 136 -3.21 -13.70 -11.61
CA SER A 136 -4.14 -13.05 -12.53
C SER A 136 -3.46 -12.11 -13.53
N GLY A 137 -2.23 -11.67 -13.22
CA GLY A 137 -1.50 -10.63 -13.93
C GLY A 137 -2.19 -9.27 -13.91
N VAL A 138 -3.17 -9.05 -13.02
CA VAL A 138 -3.96 -7.82 -12.95
C VAL A 138 -3.61 -7.03 -11.70
N GLY A 139 -3.35 -5.74 -11.88
CA GLY A 139 -3.21 -4.77 -10.81
C GLY A 139 -4.33 -3.74 -10.85
N ARG A 140 -4.59 -3.15 -9.67
CA ARG A 140 -5.49 -2.02 -9.51
C ARG A 140 -4.81 -0.95 -8.70
N ALA A 141 -5.09 0.30 -9.04
CA ALA A 141 -4.67 1.42 -8.26
C ALA A 141 -5.35 1.39 -6.91
N VAL A 142 -4.63 1.81 -5.88
CA VAL A 142 -5.22 1.99 -4.57
C VAL A 142 -6.09 3.23 -4.64
N THR A 143 -7.40 3.05 -4.58
CA THR A 143 -8.32 4.16 -4.40
C THR A 143 -7.96 4.83 -3.08
N ALA A 144 -7.70 6.13 -3.11
CA ALA A 144 -7.54 6.91 -1.88
C ALA A 144 -8.82 6.68 -1.06
N THR A 145 -8.73 5.90 0.01
CA THR A 145 -9.87 5.66 0.86
C THR A 145 -10.14 6.97 1.58
N THR A 146 -11.24 7.63 1.24
CA THR A 146 -11.75 8.74 2.05
C THR A 146 -11.84 8.27 3.50
N PRO A 147 -11.19 8.92 4.46
CA PRO A 147 -11.26 8.51 5.86
C PRO A 147 -12.72 8.63 6.33
N GLY A 148 -13.42 7.50 6.50
CA GLY A 148 -14.80 7.50 6.98
C GLY A 148 -15.67 6.29 6.62
N GLY A 149 -15.28 5.47 5.64
CA GLY A 149 -16.04 4.29 5.24
C GLY A 149 -15.46 2.98 5.78
N THR A 150 -16.17 2.29 6.69
CA THR A 150 -15.87 0.91 7.08
C THR A 150 -16.18 -0.01 5.90
N VAL A 151 -15.17 -0.43 5.14
CA VAL A 151 -15.33 -1.41 4.05
C VAL A 151 -14.83 -2.78 4.49
N ALA A 152 -15.68 -3.80 4.42
CA ALA A 152 -15.31 -5.19 4.61
C ALA A 152 -14.36 -5.63 3.48
N SER A 153 -13.15 -6.05 3.86
CA SER A 153 -12.08 -6.40 2.92
C SER A 153 -12.21 -7.86 2.45
N SER A 154 -12.74 -8.06 1.26
CA SER A 154 -12.66 -9.33 0.51
C SER A 154 -11.84 -9.13 -0.78
N GLY A 155 -10.52 -9.27 -0.68
CA GLY A 155 -9.61 -9.22 -1.82
C GLY A 155 -8.18 -9.58 -1.41
N SER A 156 -7.68 -10.68 -1.99
CA SER A 156 -6.26 -11.13 -2.03
C SER A 156 -5.42 -10.82 -0.78
N ARG A 157 -5.55 -11.70 0.23
CA ARG A 157 -4.74 -11.71 1.44
C ARG A 157 -3.29 -12.15 1.12
N TRP A 158 -2.51 -11.26 0.53
CA TRP A 158 -1.07 -11.25 0.69
C TRP A 158 -0.79 -11.08 2.19
N ARG A 159 -0.49 -12.18 2.89
CA ARG A 159 -0.09 -12.17 4.29
C ARG A 159 1.25 -11.45 4.41
N GLY A 160 1.21 -10.13 4.60
CA GLY A 160 2.31 -9.39 5.18
C GLY A 160 2.61 -9.88 6.61
N PRO A 161 3.77 -9.55 7.17
CA PRO A 161 4.22 -10.07 8.46
C PRO A 161 3.21 -9.73 9.56
N SER A 162 2.58 -10.79 10.08
CA SER A 162 2.02 -10.94 11.42
C SER A 162 1.09 -9.85 11.93
N THR A 163 -0.20 -9.89 11.55
CA THR A 163 -1.30 -9.25 12.32
C THR A 163 -1.34 -9.71 13.79
N LEU A 164 -0.74 -10.86 14.10
CA LEU A 164 -0.56 -11.35 15.47
C LEU A 164 0.36 -10.45 16.31
N LEU A 165 1.37 -9.80 15.71
CA LEU A 165 2.26 -8.90 16.46
C LEU A 165 1.55 -7.61 16.87
N TRP A 166 0.67 -7.06 16.03
CA TRP A 166 -0.12 -5.89 16.39
C TRP A 166 -1.13 -6.18 17.50
N GLY A 167 -1.73 -7.38 17.52
CA GLY A 167 -2.61 -7.81 18.61
C GLY A 167 -1.88 -7.99 19.94
N ALA A 168 -0.64 -8.49 19.92
CA ALA A 168 0.17 -8.61 21.13
C ALA A 168 0.51 -7.24 21.72
N SER A 169 0.82 -6.25 20.88
CA SER A 169 1.15 -4.89 21.33
C SER A 169 -0.02 -4.18 22.02
N THR A 170 -1.26 -4.33 21.52
CA THR A 170 -2.43 -3.69 22.13
C THR A 170 -2.86 -4.37 23.43
N ALA A 171 -2.75 -5.69 23.52
CA ALA A 171 -3.04 -6.43 24.76
C ALA A 171 -2.08 -6.05 25.89
N LEU A 172 -0.78 -5.90 25.59
CA LEU A 172 0.22 -5.53 26.58
C LEU A 172 0.02 -4.09 27.10
N ALA A 173 -0.32 -3.14 26.22
CA ALA A 173 -0.60 -1.77 26.59
C ALA A 173 -1.86 -1.65 27.50
N ALA A 174 -2.91 -2.42 27.20
CA ALA A 174 -4.12 -2.47 28.03
C ALA A 174 -3.84 -3.08 29.42
N LEU A 175 -2.98 -4.10 29.49
CA LEU A 175 -2.56 -4.71 30.76
C LEU A 175 -1.76 -3.73 31.63
N CYS A 176 -0.84 -2.96 31.05
CA CYS A 176 -0.09 -1.93 31.77
C CYS A 176 -1.00 -0.80 32.29
N ALA A 177 -1.95 -0.33 31.47
CA ALA A 177 -2.90 0.70 31.88
C ALA A 177 -3.86 0.22 32.99
N GLY A 178 -4.30 -1.04 32.93
CA GLY A 178 -5.11 -1.67 33.96
C GLY A 178 -4.38 -1.80 35.30
N ALA A 179 -3.11 -2.21 35.28
CA ALA A 179 -2.31 -2.33 36.50
C ALA A 179 -2.09 -0.97 37.19
N ALA A 180 -1.85 0.11 36.43
CA ALA A 180 -1.69 1.45 36.97
C ALA A 180 -2.97 1.99 37.64
N LEU A 181 -4.14 1.70 37.07
CA LEU A 181 -5.44 2.09 37.64
C LEU A 181 -5.79 1.32 38.92
N ILE A 182 -5.38 0.06 39.05
CA ILE A 182 -5.58 -0.74 40.27
C ILE A 182 -4.68 -0.23 41.41
N SER A 183 -3.43 0.13 41.12
CA SER A 183 -2.52 0.71 42.11
C SER A 183 -3.00 2.05 42.66
N LEU A 184 -3.54 2.92 41.80
CA LEU A 184 -4.10 4.22 42.21
C LEU A 184 -5.37 4.07 43.06
N ARG A 185 -6.17 3.02 42.84
CA ARG A 185 -7.36 2.75 43.67
C ARG A 185 -7.01 2.20 45.05
N ARG A 186 -5.93 1.41 45.20
CA ARG A 186 -5.49 0.93 46.52
C ARG A 186 -4.94 2.06 47.40
N VAL A 187 -4.14 2.96 46.84
CA VAL A 187 -3.58 4.11 47.59
C VAL A 187 -4.69 5.03 48.15
N ARG A 188 -5.83 5.15 47.46
CA ARG A 188 -6.97 5.94 47.97
C ARG A 188 -7.74 5.28 49.10
N HIS A 189 -7.62 3.97 49.31
CA HIS A 189 -8.36 3.26 50.35
C HIS A 189 -7.62 3.16 51.69
N ASP A 190 -6.29 3.33 51.71
CA ASP A 190 -5.48 3.28 52.94
C ASP A 190 -5.15 4.67 53.54
N GLY A 191 -5.67 5.76 52.95
CA GLY A 191 -5.41 7.15 53.37
C GLY A 191 -6.24 7.64 54.57
N GLY A 192 -6.67 6.75 55.46
CA GLY A 192 -7.47 7.10 56.64
C GLY A 192 -6.81 6.62 57.92
N THR A 193 -5.81 7.33 58.43
CA THR A 193 -5.34 7.17 59.81
C THR A 193 -5.28 8.52 60.52
N PRO A 194 -5.77 8.65 61.77
CA PRO A 194 -5.99 9.93 62.44
C PRO A 194 -4.68 10.52 62.97
N LEU A 195 -4.63 11.85 63.03
CA LEU A 195 -3.59 12.64 63.70
C LEU A 195 -3.45 12.22 65.18
N PRO A 196 -2.23 11.94 65.68
CA PRO A 196 -2.01 11.83 67.11
C PRO A 196 -1.88 13.22 67.75
N ASP A 197 -2.62 13.34 68.84
CA ASP A 197 -2.55 14.38 69.86
C ASP A 197 -1.11 14.45 70.42
N THR A 198 -0.53 15.64 70.45
CA THR A 198 0.71 15.91 71.21
C THR A 198 0.49 17.14 72.07
N GLY A 199 0.07 16.87 73.31
CA GLY A 199 0.17 17.82 74.41
C GLY A 199 1.63 18.11 74.72
N GLY A 200 1.92 19.39 74.96
CA GLY A 200 3.19 19.90 75.46
C GLY A 200 2.93 20.89 76.60
N THR A 201 3.24 20.45 77.81
CA THR A 201 3.27 21.22 79.05
C THR A 201 4.42 22.23 79.05
N SER A 202 4.16 23.46 79.51
CA SER A 202 5.06 24.30 80.33
C SER A 202 4.23 25.41 80.96
#